data_AF-A0A8T5B8J3-F1
#
_entry.id   AF-A0A8T5B8J3-F1
#
_cell.length_a   1.000
_cell.length_b   1.000
_cell.length_c   1.000
_cell.angle_alpha   90.00
_cell.angle_beta   90.00
_cell.angle_gamma   90.00
#
_symmetry.space_group_name_H-M   'P 1'
#
loop_
_entity.id
_entity.type
_entity.pdbx_description
1 polymer ?
#
loop_
_entity_poly.entity_id
_entity_poly.type
_entity_poly.pdbx_seq_one_letter_code
_entity_poly.pdbx_strand_id
1 'polypeptide(L)'
;MLKARVRGIYSTALTRLLLDNGFKIVQPSAAIKERFNLPSTPENNCQPDLDINDRFDRQGVNILGNPISVEKFASILFNTFDDVIVRRRISASASLIMEEHLDANLSTTISETLREVEALDSQKKIRIDVEFPSCSKKRLDEIRSIVVPTISGHHYYKACGGKIAYMLEMAEKLLERGGSLRDVETLFKETIRREYPHEGSRIGIEHAKIDGRVFNLGEARIIAFNDQEQRIKLLRVFFTSGIYDGLKVRKEPRDYAITSMRIGEWSFKTSYFSSDGMYKGTYININTPLEIYPNKIRYVDLEADICMWPDGRIQQIDLERLNVKVQEGCISERLKELVSKKIKEILNSLSLGLEKEPFT
;
A
#
# COMPACT_ATOMS: atom_id res chain seq x y z
N MET A 1 26.29 -0.52 -15.97
CA MET A 1 24.83 -0.72 -16.11
C MET A 1 24.38 -1.60 -14.94
N LEU A 2 23.39 -1.16 -14.17
CA LEU A 2 22.95 -1.87 -12.96
C LEU A 2 22.18 -3.14 -13.33
N LYS A 3 22.40 -4.22 -12.59
CA LYS A 3 21.80 -5.55 -12.83
C LYS A 3 20.69 -5.81 -11.82
N ALA A 4 19.51 -6.16 -12.30
CA ALA A 4 18.36 -6.47 -11.47
C ALA A 4 17.88 -7.91 -11.68
N ARG A 5 17.51 -8.56 -10.58
CA ARG A 5 16.75 -9.81 -10.58
C ARG A 5 15.39 -9.55 -9.96
N VAL A 6 14.35 -10.04 -10.60
CA VAL A 6 12.96 -9.90 -10.13
C VAL A 6 12.28 -11.25 -10.07
N ARG A 7 11.55 -11.49 -8.99
CA ARG A 7 10.73 -12.67 -8.75
C ARG A 7 9.40 -12.28 -8.14
N GLY A 8 8.40 -13.13 -8.38
CA GLY A 8 7.07 -12.98 -7.80
C GLY A 8 6.02 -12.43 -8.75
N ILE A 9 4.87 -12.07 -8.19
CA ILE A 9 3.67 -11.66 -8.94
C ILE A 9 3.88 -10.33 -9.68
N TYR A 10 4.69 -9.44 -9.11
CA TYR A 10 5.02 -8.13 -9.69
C TYR A 10 6.10 -8.20 -10.78
N SER A 11 6.66 -9.39 -11.05
CA SER A 11 7.86 -9.56 -11.86
C SER A 11 7.75 -8.99 -13.27
N THR A 12 6.62 -9.18 -13.96
CA THR A 12 6.45 -8.70 -15.35
C THR A 12 6.42 -7.18 -15.41
N ALA A 13 5.61 -6.53 -14.56
CA ALA A 13 5.50 -5.08 -14.52
C ALA A 13 6.83 -4.42 -14.11
N LEU A 14 7.45 -4.92 -13.04
CA LEU A 14 8.71 -4.38 -12.54
C LEU A 14 9.87 -4.63 -13.51
N THR A 15 9.88 -5.75 -14.23
CA THR A 15 10.87 -6.01 -15.29
C THR A 15 10.77 -4.97 -16.39
N ARG A 16 9.55 -4.67 -16.87
CA ARG A 16 9.34 -3.62 -17.86
C ARG A 16 9.84 -2.27 -17.36
N LEU A 17 9.43 -1.89 -16.15
CA LEU A 17 9.82 -0.63 -15.52
C LEU A 17 11.35 -0.49 -15.37
N LEU A 18 12.04 -1.57 -14.99
CA LEU A 18 13.49 -1.60 -14.86
C LEU A 18 14.20 -1.46 -16.21
N LEU A 19 13.74 -2.18 -17.24
CA LEU A 19 14.29 -2.08 -18.60
C LEU A 19 14.16 -0.67 -19.15
N ASP A 20 12.98 -0.05 -19.00
CA ASP A 20 12.71 1.33 -19.43
C ASP A 20 13.63 2.37 -18.72
N ASN A 21 14.19 2.01 -17.55
CA ASN A 21 15.10 2.85 -16.77
C ASN A 21 16.57 2.40 -16.83
N GLY A 22 16.93 1.60 -17.83
CA GLY A 22 18.32 1.24 -18.16
C GLY A 22 18.95 0.20 -17.22
N PHE A 23 18.15 -0.63 -16.55
CA PHE A 23 18.65 -1.80 -15.83
C PHE A 23 18.82 -2.99 -16.78
N LYS A 24 19.84 -3.81 -16.51
CA LYS A 24 20.01 -5.12 -17.12
C LYS A 24 19.28 -6.17 -16.29
N ILE A 25 18.45 -6.99 -16.91
CA ILE A 25 17.77 -8.08 -16.21
C ILE A 25 18.66 -9.31 -16.21
N VAL A 26 19.02 -9.81 -15.02
CA VAL A 26 19.84 -11.01 -14.83
C VAL A 26 19.03 -12.13 -14.20
N GLN A 27 19.41 -13.37 -14.52
CA GLN A 27 18.70 -14.57 -14.07
C GLN A 27 17.16 -14.51 -14.29
N PRO A 28 16.64 -14.08 -15.47
CA PRO A 28 15.19 -14.03 -15.68
C PRO A 28 14.57 -15.44 -15.65
N SER A 29 13.33 -15.55 -15.16
CA SER A 29 12.56 -16.79 -15.26
C SER A 29 12.20 -17.10 -16.72
N ALA A 30 11.83 -18.35 -17.03
CA ALA A 30 11.45 -18.75 -18.39
C ALA A 30 10.35 -17.84 -18.97
N ALA A 31 9.30 -17.56 -18.19
CA ALA A 31 8.22 -16.67 -18.59
C ALA A 31 8.69 -15.22 -18.87
N ILE A 32 9.63 -14.70 -18.09
CA ILE A 32 10.18 -13.35 -18.32
C ILE A 32 11.10 -13.33 -19.55
N LYS A 33 11.88 -14.39 -19.78
CA LYS A 33 12.69 -14.52 -21.00
C LYS A 33 11.83 -14.46 -22.25
N GLU A 34 10.75 -15.23 -22.27
CA GLU A 34 9.80 -15.30 -23.38
C GLU A 34 9.11 -13.96 -23.61
N ARG A 35 8.51 -13.37 -22.57
CA ARG A 35 7.74 -12.12 -22.66
C ARG A 35 8.55 -10.92 -23.15
N PHE A 36 9.84 -10.88 -22.84
CA PHE A 36 10.71 -9.75 -23.18
C PHE A 36 11.75 -10.08 -24.26
N ASN A 37 11.69 -11.26 -24.88
CA ASN A 37 12.66 -11.75 -25.86
C ASN A 37 14.12 -11.57 -25.39
N LEU A 38 14.38 -11.86 -24.11
CA LEU A 38 15.71 -11.67 -23.53
C LEU A 38 16.67 -12.77 -24.02
N PRO A 39 17.93 -12.43 -24.32
CA PRO A 39 18.89 -13.40 -24.83
C PRO A 39 19.17 -14.50 -23.81
N SER A 40 19.34 -15.72 -24.32
CA SER A 40 19.79 -16.88 -23.55
C SER A 40 21.30 -16.80 -23.31
N THR A 41 21.81 -15.74 -22.68
CA THR A 41 23.24 -15.65 -22.35
C THR A 41 23.58 -16.47 -21.10
N PRO A 42 24.84 -16.93 -20.95
CA PRO A 42 25.35 -17.60 -19.75
C PRO A 42 25.46 -16.67 -18.52
N GLU A 43 24.76 -15.53 -18.52
CA GLU A 43 24.64 -14.58 -17.41
C GLU A 43 23.81 -15.13 -16.23
N ASN A 44 23.39 -16.39 -16.30
CA ASN A 44 22.76 -17.11 -15.19
C ASN A 44 23.63 -17.13 -13.92
N ASN A 45 24.95 -16.90 -14.02
CA ASN A 45 25.87 -16.82 -12.85
C ASN A 45 26.23 -15.40 -12.41
N CYS A 46 25.65 -14.35 -13.00
CA CYS A 46 25.98 -12.98 -12.59
C CYS A 46 25.19 -12.58 -11.34
N GLN A 47 25.88 -12.14 -10.29
CA GLN A 47 25.24 -11.64 -9.07
C GLN A 47 24.47 -10.34 -9.39
N PRO A 48 23.18 -10.22 -8.98
CA PRO A 48 22.42 -9.00 -9.17
C PRO A 48 22.89 -7.90 -8.22
N ASP A 49 22.84 -6.65 -8.71
CA ASP A 49 23.03 -5.44 -7.91
C ASP A 49 21.76 -5.09 -7.12
N LEU A 50 20.60 -5.54 -7.63
CA LEU A 50 19.27 -5.33 -7.06
C LEU A 50 18.46 -6.62 -7.17
N ASP A 51 18.00 -7.16 -6.06
CA ASP A 51 17.17 -8.35 -6.00
C ASP A 51 15.80 -8.01 -5.41
N ILE A 52 14.74 -8.28 -6.18
CA ILE A 52 13.37 -7.92 -5.84
C ILE A 52 12.53 -9.19 -5.75
N ASN A 53 11.89 -9.39 -4.61
CA ASN A 53 11.02 -10.53 -4.33
C ASN A 53 9.71 -10.07 -3.69
N ASP A 54 8.62 -10.80 -3.89
CA ASP A 54 7.35 -10.47 -3.23
C ASP A 54 7.48 -10.43 -1.71
N ARG A 55 6.69 -9.57 -1.08
CA ARG A 55 6.35 -9.71 0.33
C ARG A 55 5.47 -10.94 0.55
N PHE A 56 5.54 -11.51 1.75
CA PHE A 56 4.75 -12.67 2.12
C PHE A 56 3.23 -12.42 2.00
N ASP A 57 2.78 -11.21 2.33
CA ASP A 57 1.38 -10.78 2.21
C ASP A 57 0.97 -10.39 0.78
N ARG A 58 1.91 -10.41 -0.17
CA ARG A 58 1.74 -10.01 -1.58
C ARG A 58 1.28 -8.55 -1.77
N GLN A 59 1.37 -7.72 -0.73
CA GLN A 59 1.00 -6.30 -0.77
C GLN A 59 2.15 -5.40 -1.25
N GLY A 60 3.22 -5.99 -1.78
CA GLY A 60 4.38 -5.27 -2.27
C GLY A 60 5.59 -6.19 -2.41
N VAL A 61 6.79 -5.62 -2.33
CA VAL A 61 8.06 -6.32 -2.59
C VAL A 61 9.12 -6.01 -1.53
N ASN A 62 9.95 -7.00 -1.23
CA ASN A 62 11.21 -6.84 -0.53
C ASN A 62 12.34 -6.66 -1.55
N ILE A 63 13.26 -5.76 -1.24
CA ILE A 63 14.38 -5.41 -2.11
C ILE A 63 15.67 -5.53 -1.33
N LEU A 64 16.67 -6.15 -1.95
CA LEU A 64 18.02 -6.31 -1.42
C LEU A 64 19.01 -5.92 -2.50
N GLY A 65 19.87 -4.93 -2.24
CA GLY A 65 20.82 -4.47 -3.25
C GLY A 65 21.90 -3.58 -2.68
N ASN A 66 22.84 -3.15 -3.51
CA ASN A 66 23.79 -2.10 -3.13
C ASN A 66 23.06 -0.74 -2.98
N PRO A 67 23.63 0.22 -2.25
CA PRO A 67 22.95 1.49 -1.98
C PRO A 67 22.52 2.22 -3.26
N ILE A 68 23.41 2.27 -4.26
CA ILE A 68 23.19 2.98 -5.53
C ILE A 68 21.99 2.39 -6.30
N SER A 69 21.89 1.06 -6.39
CA SER A 69 20.81 0.39 -7.11
C SER A 69 19.47 0.56 -6.41
N VAL A 70 19.47 0.50 -5.08
CA VAL A 70 18.29 0.67 -4.23
C VAL A 70 17.77 2.10 -4.30
N GLU A 71 18.64 3.12 -4.18
CA GLU A 71 18.23 4.53 -4.29
C GLU A 71 17.67 4.87 -5.68
N LYS A 72 18.35 4.39 -6.73
CA LYS A 72 17.86 4.60 -8.09
C LYS A 72 16.47 3.96 -8.26
N PHE A 73 16.27 2.75 -7.73
CA PHE A 73 14.98 2.09 -7.83
C PHE A 73 13.90 2.78 -7.00
N ALA A 74 14.18 3.20 -5.78
CA ALA A 74 13.25 3.97 -4.95
C ALA A 74 12.81 5.26 -5.65
N SER A 75 13.74 5.96 -6.30
CA SER A 75 13.43 7.15 -7.10
C SER A 75 12.50 6.84 -8.27
N ILE A 76 12.72 5.72 -8.97
CA ILE A 76 11.84 5.26 -10.05
C ILE A 76 10.43 4.98 -9.51
N LEU A 77 10.32 4.31 -8.35
CA LEU A 77 9.04 4.03 -7.71
C LEU A 77 8.28 5.32 -7.39
N PHE A 78 8.93 6.29 -6.73
CA PHE A 78 8.28 7.56 -6.38
C PHE A 78 7.89 8.40 -7.59
N ASN A 79 8.62 8.33 -8.70
CA ASN A 79 8.24 9.01 -9.94
C ASN A 79 7.06 8.32 -10.63
N THR A 80 6.98 6.99 -10.54
CA THR A 80 6.00 6.19 -11.29
C THR A 80 4.67 6.03 -10.55
N PHE A 81 4.69 5.96 -9.22
CA PHE A 81 3.54 5.58 -8.40
C PHE A 81 3.14 6.68 -7.42
N ASP A 82 1.84 6.94 -7.32
CA ASP A 82 1.31 8.04 -6.49
C ASP A 82 1.27 7.69 -5.01
N ASP A 83 0.91 6.45 -4.66
CA ASP A 83 0.66 6.00 -3.29
C ASP A 83 1.68 4.98 -2.77
N VAL A 84 2.80 4.77 -3.47
CA VAL A 84 3.84 3.81 -3.04
C VAL A 84 4.46 4.22 -1.71
N ILE A 85 4.72 3.24 -0.85
CA ILE A 85 5.37 3.45 0.44
C ILE A 85 6.66 2.62 0.46
N VAL A 86 7.77 3.28 0.77
CA VAL A 86 9.10 2.66 0.87
C VAL A 86 9.55 2.69 2.32
N ARG A 87 10.02 1.56 2.84
CA ARG A 87 10.44 1.42 4.24
C ARG A 87 11.88 0.97 4.26
N ARG A 88 12.77 1.84 4.74
CA ARG A 88 14.19 1.55 4.85
C ARG A 88 14.43 0.79 6.15
N ARG A 89 14.89 -0.45 6.06
CA ARG A 89 15.38 -1.18 7.24
C ARG A 89 16.88 -1.09 7.26
N ILE A 90 17.41 -0.32 8.21
CA ILE A 90 18.85 -0.27 8.46
C ILE A 90 19.26 -1.67 8.94
N SER A 91 20.17 -2.34 8.23
CA SER A 91 20.77 -3.58 8.70
C SER A 91 21.56 -3.29 9.97
N ALA A 92 21.40 -4.13 11.01
CA ALA A 92 22.03 -3.95 12.33
C ALA A 92 23.57 -3.80 12.32
N SER A 93 24.25 -4.11 11.21
CA SER A 93 25.68 -3.84 11.01
C SER A 93 26.02 -2.36 10.83
N ALA A 94 25.04 -1.49 10.53
CA ALA A 94 25.27 -0.06 10.33
C ALA A 94 25.29 0.73 11.64
N SER A 95 24.53 0.28 12.64
CA SER A 95 24.33 0.98 13.90
C SER A 95 25.60 1.03 14.75
N LEU A 96 26.51 0.07 14.57
CA LEU A 96 27.74 -0.06 15.36
C LEU A 96 28.88 0.87 14.88
N ILE A 97 28.79 1.46 13.69
CA ILE A 97 29.89 2.27 13.11
C ILE A 97 29.72 3.77 13.43
N MET A 98 28.50 4.23 13.78
CA MET A 98 28.25 5.65 14.03
C MET A 98 28.68 6.15 15.43
N GLU A 99 29.04 5.26 16.37
CA GLU A 99 29.38 5.66 17.74
C GLU A 99 30.87 5.93 17.97
N GLU A 100 31.80 5.56 17.07
CA GLU A 100 33.22 5.49 17.46
C GLU A 100 34.17 6.61 16.96
N HIS A 101 33.79 7.51 16.07
CA HIS A 101 34.76 8.50 15.55
C HIS A 101 34.29 9.95 15.59
N LEU A 102 34.42 10.54 16.78
CA LEU A 102 34.60 11.98 16.97
C LEU A 102 35.99 12.20 17.58
N ASP A 103 37.01 12.38 16.73
CA ASP A 103 38.15 13.22 17.09
C ASP A 103 38.81 13.81 15.84
N ALA A 104 39.10 15.10 15.95
CA ALA A 104 39.48 15.98 14.86
C ALA A 104 41.00 16.00 14.64
N ASN A 105 41.43 15.61 13.44
CA ASN A 105 42.54 16.19 12.66
C ASN A 105 43.02 15.18 11.62
N LEU A 106 42.43 15.13 10.42
CA LEU A 106 42.94 14.18 9.42
C LEU A 106 42.53 14.47 7.97
N SER A 107 42.65 15.71 7.48
CA SER A 107 42.23 16.10 6.11
C SER A 107 42.79 15.22 4.98
N THR A 108 43.97 14.61 5.15
CA THR A 108 44.63 13.80 4.12
C THR A 108 44.27 12.32 4.23
N THR A 109 44.28 11.76 5.44
CA THR A 109 43.86 10.38 5.65
C THR A 109 42.34 10.21 5.51
N ILE A 110 41.54 11.26 5.75
CA ILE A 110 40.08 11.27 5.46
C ILE A 110 39.82 10.98 3.99
N SER A 111 40.65 11.42 3.03
CA SER A 111 40.41 11.12 1.62
C SER A 111 40.75 9.67 1.24
N GLU A 112 41.71 9.05 1.93
CA GLU A 112 42.07 7.64 1.72
C GLU A 112 41.12 6.71 2.48
N THR A 113 40.77 7.05 3.73
CA THR A 113 39.71 6.36 4.49
C THR A 113 38.32 6.60 3.90
N LEU A 114 38.00 7.74 3.29
CA LEU A 114 36.73 7.91 2.55
C LEU A 114 36.68 6.98 1.35
N ARG A 115 37.79 6.79 0.61
CA ARG A 115 37.83 5.83 -0.50
C ARG A 115 37.77 4.38 -0.02
N GLU A 116 38.38 4.05 1.11
CA GLU A 116 38.29 2.72 1.72
C GLU A 116 36.91 2.47 2.34
N VAL A 117 36.29 3.48 2.98
CA VAL A 117 34.92 3.43 3.52
C VAL A 117 33.89 3.40 2.40
N GLU A 118 34.07 4.13 1.29
CA GLU A 118 33.25 4.01 0.08
C GLU A 118 33.39 2.64 -0.59
N ALA A 119 34.60 2.05 -0.57
CA ALA A 119 34.84 0.69 -1.04
C ALA A 119 34.22 -0.37 -0.11
N LEU A 120 34.20 -0.14 1.21
CA LEU A 120 33.52 -0.96 2.21
C LEU A 120 31.99 -0.80 2.18
N ASP A 121 31.49 0.41 1.88
CA ASP A 121 30.05 0.72 1.74
C ASP A 121 29.45 0.10 0.46
N SER A 122 30.28 -0.08 -0.58
CA SER A 122 29.88 -0.80 -1.80
C SER A 122 29.54 -2.29 -1.58
N GLN A 123 30.00 -2.89 -0.47
CA GLN A 123 29.63 -4.26 -0.07
C GLN A 123 28.40 -4.32 0.85
N LYS A 124 27.94 -3.19 1.37
CA LYS A 124 26.82 -3.15 2.31
C LYS A 124 25.50 -3.25 1.55
N LYS A 125 24.87 -4.43 1.61
CA LYS A 125 23.54 -4.62 1.03
C LYS A 125 22.49 -3.93 1.89
N ILE A 126 21.74 -3.03 1.29
CA ILE A 126 20.58 -2.38 1.89
C ILE A 126 19.35 -3.25 1.64
N ARG A 127 18.51 -3.37 2.68
CA ARG A 127 17.20 -3.98 2.58
C ARG A 127 16.12 -2.92 2.71
N ILE A 128 15.26 -2.83 1.71
CA ILE A 128 14.04 -2.01 1.78
C ILE A 128 12.81 -2.88 1.57
N ASP A 129 11.73 -2.51 2.26
CA ASP A 129 10.40 -3.06 2.08
C ASP A 129 9.55 -2.03 1.34
N VAL A 130 8.82 -2.44 0.31
CA VAL A 130 7.97 -1.56 -0.48
C VAL A 130 6.55 -2.09 -0.40
N GLU A 131 5.61 -1.20 -0.13
CA GLU A 131 4.17 -1.47 -0.19
C GLU A 131 3.56 -0.82 -1.42
N PHE A 132 2.71 -1.57 -2.12
CA PHE A 132 1.93 -1.12 -3.26
C PHE A 132 0.44 -1.08 -2.88
N PRO A 133 -0.11 0.09 -2.52
CA PRO A 133 -1.55 0.23 -2.34
C PRO A 133 -2.27 0.31 -3.70
N SER A 134 -3.57 0.57 -3.66
CA SER A 134 -4.47 0.39 -4.81
C SER A 134 -4.00 1.08 -6.10
N CYS A 135 -3.57 2.36 -6.04
CA CYS A 135 -3.16 3.09 -7.24
C CYS A 135 -1.86 2.52 -7.81
N SER A 136 -0.89 2.17 -6.96
CA SER A 136 0.35 1.50 -7.35
C SER A 136 0.08 0.16 -8.04
N LYS A 137 -0.80 -0.68 -7.46
CA LYS A 137 -1.19 -1.96 -8.07
C LYS A 137 -1.81 -1.77 -9.44
N LYS A 138 -2.74 -0.82 -9.57
CA LYS A 138 -3.40 -0.49 -10.84
C LYS A 138 -2.39 -0.02 -11.88
N ARG A 139 -1.45 0.85 -11.50
CA ARG A 139 -0.39 1.31 -12.41
C ARG A 139 0.55 0.18 -12.83
N LEU A 140 0.85 -0.77 -11.93
CA LEU A 140 1.61 -1.97 -12.26
C LEU A 140 0.84 -2.89 -13.21
N ASP A 141 -0.48 -3.01 -13.07
CA ASP A 141 -1.34 -3.73 -14.03
C ASP A 141 -1.31 -3.07 -15.42
N GLU A 142 -1.37 -1.74 -15.48
CA GLU A 142 -1.24 -0.98 -16.73
C GLU A 142 0.11 -1.25 -17.41
N ILE A 143 1.22 -1.19 -16.67
CA ILE A 143 2.56 -1.50 -17.20
C ILE A 143 2.63 -2.96 -17.67
N ARG A 144 2.04 -3.89 -16.92
CA ARG A 144 1.97 -5.31 -17.30
C ARG A 144 1.20 -5.52 -18.60
N SER A 145 0.09 -4.81 -18.79
CA SER A 145 -0.78 -4.95 -19.97
C SER A 145 -0.09 -4.60 -21.30
N ILE A 146 0.97 -3.79 -21.24
CA ILE A 146 1.82 -3.46 -22.40
C ILE A 146 2.62 -4.68 -22.87
N VAL A 147 2.92 -5.61 -21.96
CA VAL A 147 3.80 -6.76 -22.20
C VAL A 147 3.01 -8.03 -22.49
N VAL A 148 1.93 -8.27 -21.77
CA VAL A 148 1.14 -9.51 -21.86
C VAL A 148 -0.35 -9.20 -21.66
N PRO A 149 -1.26 -9.85 -22.41
CA PRO A 149 -2.68 -9.81 -22.11
C PRO A 149 -2.93 -10.18 -20.65
N THR A 150 -3.65 -9.34 -19.92
CA THR A 150 -3.84 -9.49 -18.48
C THR A 150 -5.20 -8.95 -18.07
N ILE A 151 -5.78 -9.55 -17.03
CA ILE A 151 -7.03 -9.11 -16.43
C ILE A 151 -6.76 -7.85 -15.61
N SER A 152 -7.61 -6.83 -15.76
CA SER A 152 -7.54 -5.62 -14.94
C SER A 152 -7.64 -5.97 -13.45
N GLY A 153 -6.73 -5.46 -12.61
CA GLY A 153 -6.68 -5.80 -11.19
C GLY A 153 -5.84 -7.03 -10.87
N HIS A 154 -4.99 -7.51 -11.80
CA HIS A 154 -4.16 -8.70 -11.65
C HIS A 154 -3.45 -8.76 -10.28
N HIS A 155 -2.71 -7.71 -9.90
CA HIS A 155 -1.96 -7.74 -8.63
C HIS A 155 -2.88 -7.77 -7.41
N TYR A 156 -4.01 -7.06 -7.47
CA TYR A 156 -5.01 -7.06 -6.41
C TYR A 156 -5.63 -8.46 -6.22
N TYR A 157 -6.02 -9.14 -7.31
CA TYR A 157 -6.57 -10.49 -7.26
C TYR A 157 -5.52 -11.54 -6.85
N LYS A 158 -4.26 -11.38 -7.25
CA LYS A 158 -3.14 -12.21 -6.75
C LYS A 158 -2.93 -12.05 -5.24
N ALA A 159 -3.10 -10.83 -4.73
CA ALA A 159 -2.99 -10.52 -3.30
C ALA A 159 -4.18 -11.06 -2.48
N CYS A 160 -5.35 -11.26 -3.08
CA CYS A 160 -6.47 -11.96 -2.44
C CYS A 160 -6.10 -13.41 -2.07
N GLY A 161 -5.21 -14.04 -2.83
CA GLY A 161 -4.82 -15.43 -2.62
C GLY A 161 -5.96 -16.42 -2.87
N GLY A 162 -5.75 -17.66 -2.40
CA GLY A 162 -6.77 -18.72 -2.41
C GLY A 162 -7.43 -18.93 -3.78
N LYS A 163 -8.75 -19.13 -3.75
CA LYS A 163 -9.57 -19.41 -4.93
C LYS A 163 -9.55 -18.28 -5.96
N ILE A 164 -9.58 -17.01 -5.52
CA ILE A 164 -9.55 -15.86 -6.42
C ILE A 164 -8.27 -15.82 -7.24
N ALA A 165 -7.11 -16.01 -6.60
CA ALA A 165 -5.83 -16.03 -7.31
C ALA A 165 -5.72 -17.19 -8.30
N TYR A 166 -6.29 -18.36 -7.97
CA TYR A 166 -6.35 -19.50 -8.87
C TYR A 166 -7.27 -19.24 -10.07
N MET A 167 -8.47 -18.70 -9.85
CA MET A 167 -9.39 -18.34 -10.92
C MET A 167 -8.80 -17.28 -11.85
N LEU A 168 -8.02 -16.34 -11.31
CA LEU A 168 -7.31 -15.34 -12.11
C LEU A 168 -6.30 -16.01 -13.04
N GLU A 169 -5.52 -16.99 -12.55
CA GLU A 169 -4.57 -17.74 -13.40
C GLU A 169 -5.28 -18.49 -14.53
N MET A 170 -6.45 -19.06 -14.26
CA MET A 170 -7.26 -19.70 -15.30
C MET A 170 -7.75 -18.68 -16.32
N ALA A 171 -8.23 -17.51 -15.87
CA ALA A 171 -8.69 -16.44 -16.73
C ALA A 171 -7.55 -15.92 -17.64
N GLU A 172 -6.35 -15.69 -17.09
CA GLU A 172 -5.20 -15.26 -17.88
C GLU A 172 -4.79 -16.32 -18.92
N LYS A 173 -4.84 -17.61 -18.60
CA LYS A 173 -4.59 -18.69 -19.57
C LYS A 173 -5.62 -18.71 -20.71
N LEU A 174 -6.86 -18.32 -20.45
CA LEU A 174 -7.87 -18.18 -21.51
C LEU A 174 -7.55 -17.01 -22.44
N LEU A 175 -7.05 -15.89 -21.90
CA LEU A 175 -6.57 -14.78 -22.72
C LEU A 175 -5.38 -15.18 -23.59
N GLU A 176 -4.41 -15.91 -23.03
CA GLU A 176 -3.24 -16.42 -23.76
C GLU A 176 -3.64 -17.35 -24.92
N ARG A 177 -4.79 -18.03 -24.82
CA ARG A 177 -5.35 -18.90 -25.87
C ARG A 177 -6.23 -18.16 -26.89
N GLY A 178 -6.24 -16.83 -26.87
CA GLY A 178 -7.02 -16.00 -27.80
C GLY A 178 -8.44 -15.70 -27.35
N GLY A 179 -8.76 -15.88 -26.07
CA GLY A 179 -10.03 -15.46 -25.50
C GLY A 179 -10.23 -13.94 -25.55
N SER A 180 -11.46 -13.51 -25.80
CA SER A 180 -11.86 -12.09 -25.75
C SER A 180 -11.67 -11.53 -24.34
N LEU A 181 -10.94 -10.42 -24.22
CA LEU A 181 -10.66 -9.78 -22.92
C LEU A 181 -11.95 -9.48 -22.15
N ARG A 182 -12.95 -8.90 -22.84
CA ARG A 182 -14.22 -8.52 -22.24
C ARG A 182 -14.98 -9.73 -21.68
N ASP A 183 -15.04 -10.82 -22.43
CA ASP A 183 -15.83 -11.99 -22.06
C ASP A 183 -15.17 -12.75 -20.92
N VAL A 184 -13.84 -12.90 -20.99
CA VAL A 184 -13.07 -13.54 -19.92
C VAL A 184 -13.13 -12.72 -18.63
N GLU A 185 -13.00 -11.39 -18.70
CA GLU A 185 -13.13 -10.53 -17.53
C GLU A 185 -14.53 -10.60 -16.91
N THR A 186 -15.57 -10.62 -17.74
CA THR A 186 -16.97 -10.71 -17.27
C THR A 186 -17.19 -12.03 -16.54
N LEU A 187 -16.83 -13.16 -17.17
CA LEU A 187 -16.96 -14.48 -16.57
C LEU A 187 -16.14 -14.63 -15.29
N PHE A 188 -14.92 -14.10 -15.28
CA PHE A 188 -14.06 -14.11 -14.10
C PHE A 188 -14.71 -13.36 -12.93
N LYS A 189 -15.20 -12.14 -13.17
CA LYS A 189 -15.89 -11.31 -12.16
C LYS A 189 -17.15 -12.00 -11.62
N GLU A 190 -17.96 -12.59 -12.50
CA GLU A 190 -19.14 -13.36 -12.09
C GLU A 190 -18.78 -14.56 -11.21
N THR A 191 -17.69 -15.25 -11.55
CA THR A 191 -17.26 -16.46 -10.83
C THR A 191 -16.74 -16.15 -9.44
N ILE A 192 -15.97 -15.06 -9.28
CA ILE A 192 -15.41 -14.68 -7.96
C ILE A 192 -16.41 -13.92 -7.10
N ARG A 193 -17.53 -13.43 -7.64
CA ARG A 193 -18.50 -12.59 -6.93
C ARG A 193 -18.95 -13.19 -5.60
N ARG A 194 -19.11 -14.51 -5.54
CA ARG A 194 -19.54 -15.24 -4.32
C ARG A 194 -18.47 -15.34 -3.23
N GLU A 195 -17.22 -15.08 -3.58
CA GLU A 195 -16.10 -15.07 -2.63
C GLU A 195 -16.01 -13.74 -1.87
N TYR A 196 -16.69 -12.70 -2.35
CA TYR A 196 -16.71 -11.39 -1.73
C TYR A 196 -17.82 -11.28 -0.68
N PRO A 197 -17.61 -10.42 0.34
CA PRO A 197 -18.58 -10.21 1.39
C PRO A 197 -19.82 -9.48 0.85
N HIS A 198 -20.95 -9.74 1.47
CA HIS A 198 -22.25 -9.17 1.11
C HIS A 198 -22.93 -8.56 2.35
N GLU A 199 -24.05 -7.88 2.17
CA GLU A 199 -24.84 -7.35 3.28
C GLU A 199 -25.14 -8.45 4.31
N GLY A 200 -24.96 -8.13 5.60
CA GLY A 200 -25.07 -9.07 6.70
C GLY A 200 -23.78 -9.81 7.05
N SER A 201 -22.78 -9.85 6.16
CA SER A 201 -21.47 -10.47 6.43
C SER A 201 -20.71 -9.72 7.52
N ARG A 202 -19.80 -10.43 8.19
CA ARG A 202 -18.77 -9.81 9.03
C ARG A 202 -17.48 -9.65 8.24
N ILE A 203 -16.83 -8.51 8.43
CA ILE A 203 -15.60 -8.16 7.70
C ILE A 203 -14.59 -7.54 8.65
N GLY A 204 -13.33 -7.97 8.55
CA GLY A 204 -12.23 -7.36 9.30
C GLY A 204 -11.82 -6.01 8.71
N ILE A 205 -11.19 -5.16 9.51
CA ILE A 205 -10.57 -3.93 9.01
C ILE A 205 -9.08 -4.00 9.30
N GLU A 206 -8.28 -4.04 8.25
CA GLU A 206 -6.82 -4.13 8.30
C GLU A 206 -6.21 -2.75 8.09
N HIS A 207 -5.65 -2.23 9.18
CA HIS A 207 -5.05 -0.91 9.29
C HIS A 207 -3.52 -1.04 9.23
N ALA A 208 -2.95 -0.88 8.03
CA ALA A 208 -1.51 -0.87 7.86
C ALA A 208 -0.95 0.54 8.14
N LYS A 209 0.18 0.65 8.84
CA LYS A 209 0.91 1.90 9.09
C LYS A 209 2.00 2.14 8.06
N ILE A 210 2.51 3.37 7.96
CA ILE A 210 3.68 3.75 7.11
C ILE A 210 5.00 3.11 7.59
N ASP A 211 5.09 2.61 8.82
CA ASP A 211 6.27 1.88 9.31
C ASP A 211 6.25 0.35 9.05
N GLY A 212 5.11 -0.20 8.67
CA GLY A 212 4.93 -1.60 8.26
C GLY A 212 4.17 -2.44 9.27
N ARG A 213 3.83 -1.89 10.45
CA ARG A 213 2.94 -2.54 11.39
C ARG A 213 1.54 -2.62 10.79
N VAL A 214 0.87 -3.75 11.00
CA VAL A 214 -0.49 -3.99 10.54
C VAL A 214 -1.34 -4.35 11.74
N PHE A 215 -2.42 -3.61 11.94
CA PHE A 215 -3.37 -3.81 13.03
C PHE A 215 -4.70 -4.30 12.47
N ASN A 216 -5.33 -5.25 13.16
CA ASN A 216 -6.70 -5.63 12.87
C ASN A 216 -7.62 -4.90 13.86
N LEU A 217 -8.48 -4.00 13.36
CA LEU A 217 -9.38 -3.19 14.18
C LEU A 217 -10.67 -3.93 14.61
N GLY A 218 -10.67 -5.26 14.46
CA GLY A 218 -11.78 -6.14 14.75
C GLY A 218 -12.73 -6.30 13.56
N GLU A 219 -13.75 -7.12 13.78
CA GLU A 219 -14.81 -7.37 12.80
C GLU A 219 -15.93 -6.32 12.91
N ALA A 220 -16.45 -5.92 11.77
CA ALA A 220 -17.66 -5.10 11.66
C ALA A 220 -18.72 -5.83 10.84
N ARG A 221 -20.00 -5.57 11.12
CA ARG A 221 -21.11 -6.10 10.32
C ARG A 221 -21.39 -5.17 9.16
N ILE A 222 -21.47 -5.71 7.95
CA ILE A 222 -21.92 -4.94 6.78
C ILE A 222 -23.44 -4.76 6.89
N ILE A 223 -23.89 -3.51 7.02
CA ILE A 223 -25.32 -3.17 7.13
C ILE A 223 -25.89 -2.65 5.81
N ALA A 224 -25.04 -2.15 4.91
CA ALA A 224 -25.43 -1.79 3.55
C ALA A 224 -24.22 -1.92 2.62
N PHE A 225 -24.42 -2.42 1.41
CA PHE A 225 -23.41 -2.49 0.36
C PHE A 225 -24.02 -2.23 -1.01
N ASN A 226 -23.69 -1.06 -1.58
CA ASN A 226 -24.08 -0.69 -2.93
C ASN A 226 -22.89 -0.94 -3.88
N ASP A 227 -23.00 -2.00 -4.68
CA ASP A 227 -21.98 -2.39 -5.66
C ASP A 227 -21.85 -1.37 -6.82
N GLN A 228 -22.91 -0.66 -7.22
CA GLN A 228 -22.80 0.33 -8.29
C GLN A 228 -22.05 1.58 -7.84
N GLU A 229 -22.35 2.07 -6.65
CA GLU A 229 -21.69 3.27 -6.08
C GLU A 229 -20.38 2.94 -5.36
N GLN A 230 -20.09 1.64 -5.20
CA GLN A 230 -18.96 1.10 -4.43
C GLN A 230 -18.96 1.59 -2.97
N ARG A 231 -20.15 1.75 -2.37
CA ARG A 231 -20.35 2.28 -1.02
C ARG A 231 -20.69 1.17 -0.03
N ILE A 232 -20.03 1.18 1.12
CA ILE A 232 -20.21 0.20 2.19
C ILE A 232 -20.50 0.95 3.50
N LYS A 233 -21.51 0.51 4.24
CA LYS A 233 -21.74 0.92 5.62
C LYS A 233 -21.49 -0.25 6.55
N LEU A 234 -20.68 -0.01 7.57
CA LEU A 234 -20.31 -0.98 8.59
C LEU A 234 -20.88 -0.54 9.94
N LEU A 235 -21.32 -1.52 10.73
CA LEU A 235 -21.76 -1.32 12.10
C LEU A 235 -20.83 -2.07 13.06
N ARG A 236 -20.35 -1.36 14.09
CA ARG A 236 -19.65 -1.93 15.24
C ARG A 236 -20.35 -1.53 16.52
N VAL A 237 -20.52 -2.48 17.44
CA VAL A 237 -21.05 -2.23 18.79
C VAL A 237 -19.93 -2.50 19.78
N PHE A 238 -19.66 -1.53 20.66
CA PHE A 238 -18.60 -1.62 21.66
C PHE A 238 -19.15 -2.10 22.99
N PHE A 239 -18.48 -3.06 23.62
CA PHE A 239 -18.88 -3.58 24.94
C PHE A 239 -17.96 -3.15 26.07
N THR A 240 -16.83 -2.52 25.75
CA THR A 240 -15.84 -2.03 26.71
C THR A 240 -15.96 -0.53 26.88
N SER A 241 -15.66 -0.04 28.09
CA SER A 241 -15.45 1.39 28.33
C SER A 241 -14.09 1.85 27.82
N GLY A 242 -13.92 3.15 27.63
CA GLY A 242 -12.64 3.74 27.24
C GLY A 242 -12.80 5.17 26.75
N ILE A 243 -11.87 5.62 25.92
CA ILE A 243 -11.92 6.92 25.24
C ILE A 243 -11.76 6.65 23.74
N TYR A 244 -12.50 7.39 22.92
CA TYR A 244 -12.23 7.44 21.48
C TYR A 244 -11.06 8.41 21.26
N ASP A 245 -9.84 7.89 21.07
CA ASP A 245 -8.59 8.66 21.14
C ASP A 245 -8.60 9.96 20.31
N GLY A 246 -9.07 9.89 19.07
CA GLY A 246 -9.15 11.06 18.18
C GLY A 246 -10.13 12.13 18.66
N LEU A 247 -11.29 11.73 19.20
CA LEU A 247 -12.33 12.65 19.69
C LEU A 247 -12.12 13.07 21.15
N LYS A 248 -11.32 12.33 21.92
CA LYS A 248 -11.20 12.43 23.38
C LYS A 248 -12.54 12.38 24.11
N VAL A 249 -13.52 11.68 23.52
CA VAL A 249 -14.87 11.48 24.08
C VAL A 249 -14.95 10.12 24.76
N ARG A 250 -15.69 10.03 25.86
CA ARG A 250 -15.89 8.78 26.61
C ARG A 250 -16.64 7.75 25.77
N LYS A 251 -16.07 6.56 25.66
CA LYS A 251 -16.70 5.34 25.13
C LYS A 251 -17.37 4.58 26.25
N GLU A 252 -18.65 4.30 26.09
CA GLU A 252 -19.47 3.58 27.06
C GLU A 252 -19.93 2.22 26.48
N PRO A 253 -20.20 1.23 27.34
CA PRO A 253 -20.74 -0.05 26.88
C PRO A 253 -22.05 0.15 26.12
N ARG A 254 -22.19 -0.56 25.00
CA ARG A 254 -23.29 -0.50 24.02
C ARG A 254 -23.32 0.75 23.15
N ASP A 255 -22.33 1.63 23.26
CA ASP A 255 -22.06 2.59 22.19
C ASP A 255 -21.83 1.85 20.87
N TYR A 256 -22.18 2.50 19.77
CA TYR A 256 -21.98 1.94 18.45
C TYR A 256 -21.36 2.94 17.50
N ALA A 257 -20.71 2.43 16.47
CA ALA A 257 -20.12 3.22 15.40
C ALA A 257 -20.67 2.77 14.05
N ILE A 258 -21.02 3.75 13.23
CA ILE A 258 -21.34 3.57 11.83
C ILE A 258 -20.14 4.05 11.03
N THR A 259 -19.47 3.15 10.32
CA THR A 259 -18.39 3.50 9.41
C THR A 259 -18.90 3.49 7.97
N SER A 260 -18.88 4.65 7.32
CA SER A 260 -19.22 4.81 5.91
C SER A 260 -17.95 4.87 5.07
N MET A 261 -17.82 3.93 4.14
CA MET A 261 -16.67 3.74 3.27
C MET A 261 -17.10 3.76 1.81
N ARG A 262 -16.16 4.14 0.93
CA ARG A 262 -16.32 3.95 -0.52
C ARG A 262 -15.01 3.38 -1.07
N ILE A 263 -15.11 2.26 -1.79
CA ILE A 263 -13.93 1.57 -2.34
C ILE A 263 -13.21 2.53 -3.30
N GLY A 264 -11.89 2.61 -3.19
CA GLY A 264 -11.07 3.52 -3.99
C GLY A 264 -11.01 4.97 -3.51
N GLU A 265 -11.72 5.36 -2.44
CA GLU A 265 -11.56 6.68 -1.83
C GLU A 265 -10.41 6.72 -0.82
N TRP A 266 -9.81 7.90 -0.67
CA TRP A 266 -8.65 8.20 0.21
C TRP A 266 -9.05 8.46 1.67
N SER A 267 -10.31 8.24 2.00
CA SER A 267 -10.81 8.45 3.35
C SER A 267 -12.06 7.64 3.61
N PHE A 268 -12.33 7.40 4.89
CA PHE A 268 -13.64 6.94 5.34
C PHE A 268 -14.04 7.67 6.61
N LYS A 269 -15.33 7.67 6.87
CA LYS A 269 -15.92 8.36 8.03
C LYS A 269 -16.46 7.34 9.01
N THR A 270 -16.21 7.55 10.30
CA THR A 270 -16.78 6.78 11.40
C THR A 270 -17.50 7.71 12.34
N SER A 271 -18.83 7.61 12.38
CA SER A 271 -19.69 8.36 13.29
C SER A 271 -19.98 7.51 14.52
N TYR A 272 -19.75 8.07 15.70
CA TYR A 272 -19.95 7.40 16.98
C TYR A 272 -21.24 7.87 17.64
N PHE A 273 -21.96 6.92 18.21
CA PHE A 273 -23.23 7.14 18.89
C PHE A 273 -23.23 6.43 20.24
N SER A 274 -23.90 7.02 21.21
CA SER A 274 -24.20 6.34 22.46
C SER A 274 -25.31 5.30 22.29
N SER A 275 -25.49 4.46 23.31
CA SER A 275 -26.51 3.40 23.30
C SER A 275 -27.95 3.87 23.11
N ASP A 276 -28.26 5.13 23.42
CA ASP A 276 -29.55 5.82 23.21
C ASP A 276 -29.62 6.56 21.87
N GLY A 277 -28.57 6.49 21.05
CA GLY A 277 -28.52 7.08 19.72
C GLY A 277 -28.02 8.53 19.67
N MET A 278 -27.52 9.09 20.78
CA MET A 278 -26.94 10.45 20.75
C MET A 278 -25.60 10.47 20.03
N TYR A 279 -25.47 11.38 19.06
CA TYR A 279 -24.24 11.58 18.31
C TYR A 279 -23.11 12.10 19.20
N LYS A 280 -21.99 11.38 19.24
CA LYS A 280 -20.79 11.69 20.04
C LYS A 280 -19.69 12.37 19.24
N GLY A 281 -19.68 12.23 17.91
CA GLY A 281 -18.67 12.81 17.03
C GLY A 281 -18.37 11.91 15.83
N THR A 282 -17.70 12.49 14.82
CA THR A 282 -17.28 11.81 13.61
C THR A 282 -15.76 11.90 13.51
N TYR A 283 -15.15 10.76 13.22
CA TYR A 283 -13.74 10.62 12.93
C TYR A 283 -13.57 10.24 11.46
N ILE A 284 -12.72 10.97 10.75
CA ILE A 284 -12.41 10.75 9.35
C ILE A 284 -10.95 10.40 9.26
N ASN A 285 -10.68 9.17 8.83
CA ASN A 285 -9.32 8.70 8.62
C ASN A 285 -8.91 8.98 7.18
N ILE A 286 -7.72 9.57 7.00
CA ILE A 286 -7.11 9.77 5.69
C ILE A 286 -6.11 8.64 5.44
N ASN A 287 -6.31 7.93 4.34
CA ASN A 287 -5.59 6.70 4.01
C ASN A 287 -5.36 6.59 2.52
N THR A 288 -4.55 5.60 2.12
CA THR A 288 -4.48 5.18 0.73
C THR A 288 -5.81 4.55 0.30
N PRO A 289 -6.15 4.57 -1.00
CA PRO A 289 -7.47 4.17 -1.46
C PRO A 289 -7.91 2.79 -0.96
N LEU A 290 -9.12 2.73 -0.42
CA LEU A 290 -9.66 1.55 0.23
C LEU A 290 -9.78 0.36 -0.73
N GLU A 291 -9.24 -0.78 -0.32
CA GLU A 291 -9.34 -2.07 -1.02
C GLU A 291 -10.24 -3.01 -0.21
N ILE A 292 -11.25 -3.61 -0.86
CA ILE A 292 -12.02 -4.70 -0.27
C ILE A 292 -11.38 -6.03 -0.62
N TYR A 293 -11.27 -6.95 0.33
CA TYR A 293 -10.82 -8.33 0.14
C TYR A 293 -11.91 -9.28 0.65
N PRO A 294 -11.85 -10.58 0.34
CA PRO A 294 -12.88 -11.55 0.73
C PRO A 294 -13.31 -11.50 2.20
N ASN A 295 -12.37 -11.25 3.12
CA ASN A 295 -12.61 -11.27 4.56
C ASN A 295 -12.22 -9.97 5.27
N LYS A 296 -11.74 -8.96 4.55
CA LYS A 296 -11.23 -7.72 5.16
C LYS A 296 -11.33 -6.52 4.23
N ILE A 297 -11.40 -5.32 4.80
CA ILE A 297 -11.07 -4.08 4.10
C ILE A 297 -9.67 -3.69 4.52
N ARG A 298 -8.83 -3.32 3.55
CA ARG A 298 -7.43 -2.93 3.77
C ARG A 298 -7.18 -1.54 3.21
N TYR A 299 -6.35 -0.80 3.92
CA TYR A 299 -5.75 0.46 3.48
C TYR A 299 -4.43 0.67 4.21
N VAL A 300 -3.64 1.64 3.75
CA VAL A 300 -2.51 2.15 4.52
C VAL A 300 -2.90 3.50 5.10
N ASP A 301 -2.87 3.57 6.42
CA ASP A 301 -3.10 4.77 7.19
C ASP A 301 -1.99 5.79 6.94
N LEU A 302 -2.37 7.00 6.58
CA LEU A 302 -1.44 8.08 6.28
C LEU A 302 -1.18 8.98 7.50
N GLU A 303 -1.62 8.53 8.68
CA GLU A 303 -1.45 9.20 9.97
C GLU A 303 -1.98 10.65 9.99
N ALA A 304 -2.97 10.93 9.14
CA ALA A 304 -3.66 12.20 9.06
C ALA A 304 -5.16 11.97 9.27
N ASP A 305 -5.76 12.74 10.18
CA ASP A 305 -7.14 12.54 10.59
C ASP A 305 -7.89 13.85 10.72
N ILE A 306 -9.22 13.80 10.58
CA ILE A 306 -10.12 14.94 10.81
C ILE A 306 -11.17 14.50 11.82
N CYS A 307 -11.33 15.27 12.88
CA CYS A 307 -12.34 15.04 13.91
C CYS A 307 -13.41 16.12 13.84
N MET A 308 -14.67 15.73 14.01
CA MET A 308 -15.81 16.63 14.13
C MET A 308 -16.63 16.29 15.38
N TRP A 309 -16.92 17.30 16.21
CA TRP A 309 -17.66 17.16 17.45
C TRP A 309 -19.14 17.57 17.31
N PRO A 310 -20.01 17.23 18.27
CA PRO A 310 -21.44 17.55 18.22
C PRO A 310 -21.78 19.05 18.18
N ASP A 311 -20.88 19.90 18.71
CA ASP A 311 -20.95 21.36 18.67
C ASP A 311 -20.56 21.96 17.31
N GLY A 312 -20.10 21.11 16.39
CA GLY A 312 -19.66 21.46 15.05
C GLY A 312 -18.22 21.93 14.95
N ARG A 313 -17.45 21.85 16.04
CA ARG A 313 -16.00 22.02 15.99
C ARG A 313 -15.41 20.98 15.04
N ILE A 314 -14.50 21.41 14.17
CA ILE A 314 -13.69 20.53 13.31
C ILE A 314 -12.22 20.77 13.67
N GLN A 315 -11.46 19.68 13.82
CA GLN A 315 -10.02 19.75 14.06
C GLN A 315 -9.30 18.79 13.13
N GLN A 316 -8.28 19.31 12.46
CA GLN A 316 -7.33 18.50 11.72
C GLN A 316 -6.23 18.02 12.67
N ILE A 317 -5.87 16.76 12.57
CA ILE A 317 -4.83 16.11 13.38
C ILE A 317 -3.69 15.69 12.42
N ASP A 318 -2.46 16.08 12.80
CA ASP A 318 -1.19 15.47 12.37
C ASP A 318 -0.69 15.61 10.91
N LEU A 319 -0.87 16.76 10.24
CA LEU A 319 -0.14 17.04 8.98
C LEU A 319 1.39 17.03 9.14
N GLU A 320 1.89 17.39 10.32
CA GLU A 320 3.34 17.47 10.59
C GLU A 320 4.02 16.11 10.47
N ARG A 321 3.32 15.02 10.82
CA ARG A 321 3.87 13.65 10.73
C ARG A 321 4.15 13.25 9.28
N LEU A 322 3.32 13.68 8.34
CA LEU A 322 3.55 13.43 6.91
C LEU A 322 4.85 14.07 6.43
N ASN A 323 5.21 15.27 6.92
CA ASN A 323 6.49 15.90 6.56
C ASN A 323 7.68 15.05 7.01
N VAL A 324 7.62 14.51 8.23
CA VAL A 324 8.65 13.60 8.74
C VAL A 324 8.75 12.36 7.85
N LYS A 325 7.62 11.79 7.39
CA LYS A 325 7.63 10.63 6.49
C LYS A 325 8.20 10.91 5.10
N VAL A 326 8.05 12.13 4.60
CA VAL A 326 8.75 12.53 3.37
C VAL A 326 10.26 12.66 3.63
N GLN A 327 10.66 13.31 4.73
CA GLN A 327 12.07 13.48 5.09
C GLN A 327 12.80 12.14 5.32
N GLU A 328 12.11 11.16 5.92
CA GLU A 328 12.60 9.77 6.07
C GLU A 328 12.67 9.02 4.72
N GLY A 329 12.16 9.60 3.64
CA GLY A 329 12.09 8.99 2.32
C GLY A 329 11.11 7.81 2.27
N CYS A 330 10.08 7.83 3.13
CA CYS A 330 9.07 6.78 3.17
C CYS A 330 7.94 6.97 2.17
N ILE A 331 7.60 8.22 1.89
CA ILE A 331 6.57 8.63 0.94
C ILE A 331 7.10 9.74 0.05
N SER A 332 6.49 9.92 -1.13
CA SER A 332 6.85 11.01 -2.04
C SER A 332 6.22 12.34 -1.62
N GLU A 333 6.85 13.46 -2.00
CA GLU A 333 6.25 14.79 -1.83
C GLU A 333 4.91 14.89 -2.59
N ARG A 334 4.83 14.24 -3.78
CA ARG A 334 3.60 14.13 -4.57
C ARG A 334 2.45 13.49 -3.77
N LEU A 335 2.72 12.43 -3.01
CA LEU A 335 1.70 11.80 -2.15
C LEU A 335 1.20 12.78 -1.08
N LYS A 336 2.10 13.49 -0.41
CA LYS A 336 1.75 14.51 0.58
C LYS A 336 0.88 15.62 -0.02
N GLU A 337 1.19 16.08 -1.23
CA GLU A 337 0.39 17.09 -1.94
C GLU A 337 -1.02 16.57 -2.26
N LEU A 338 -1.13 15.33 -2.75
CA LEU A 338 -2.41 14.66 -3.02
C LEU A 338 -3.26 14.57 -1.75
N VAL A 339 -2.67 14.12 -0.65
CA VAL A 339 -3.33 14.03 0.66
C VAL A 339 -3.81 15.40 1.13
N SER A 340 -2.96 16.42 1.02
CA SER A 340 -3.29 17.79 1.42
C SER A 340 -4.47 18.35 0.62
N LYS A 341 -4.53 18.05 -0.69
CA LYS A 341 -5.67 18.40 -1.54
C LYS A 341 -6.94 17.67 -1.10
N LYS A 342 -6.84 16.37 -0.84
CA LYS A 342 -7.98 15.54 -0.40
C LYS A 342 -8.54 16.01 0.94
N ILE A 343 -7.68 16.39 1.88
CA ILE A 343 -8.14 16.95 3.16
C ILE A 343 -8.93 18.25 2.94
N LYS A 344 -8.46 19.16 2.08
CA LYS A 344 -9.20 20.38 1.74
C LYS A 344 -10.56 20.07 1.11
N GLU A 345 -10.62 19.11 0.18
CA GLU A 345 -11.89 18.66 -0.42
C GLU A 345 -12.87 18.13 0.64
N ILE A 346 -12.37 17.31 1.57
CA ILE A 346 -13.18 16.76 2.68
C ILE A 346 -13.69 17.88 3.57
N LEU A 347 -12.83 18.80 4.02
CA LEU A 347 -13.20 19.94 4.86
C LEU A 347 -14.28 20.80 4.22
N ASN A 348 -14.21 21.04 2.92
CA ASN A 348 -15.22 21.81 2.19
C ASN A 348 -16.57 21.07 2.04
N SER A 349 -16.56 19.74 2.07
CA SER A 349 -17.74 18.89 1.95
C SER A 349 -18.41 18.55 3.29
N LEU A 350 -17.74 18.83 4.41
CA LEU A 350 -18.24 18.46 5.74
C LEU A 350 -19.42 19.33 6.13
N SER A 351 -20.54 18.70 6.46
CA SER A 351 -21.73 19.36 6.99
C SER A 351 -22.30 18.55 8.15
N LEU A 352 -22.66 19.22 9.25
CA LEU A 352 -23.18 18.55 10.45
C LEU A 352 -24.49 17.79 10.20
N GLY A 353 -25.31 18.24 9.25
CA GLY A 353 -26.65 17.69 9.02
C GLY A 353 -26.64 16.23 8.56
N LEU A 354 -25.69 15.86 7.69
CA LEU A 354 -25.58 14.51 7.13
C LEU A 354 -24.96 13.49 8.11
N GLU A 355 -24.27 13.98 9.14
CA GLU A 355 -23.44 13.14 10.01
C GLU A 355 -24.19 12.70 11.29
N LYS A 356 -25.36 13.31 11.57
CA LYS A 356 -26.18 13.05 12.76
C LYS A 356 -27.20 11.91 12.58
N GLU A 357 -27.35 11.34 11.39
CA GLU A 357 -28.34 10.29 11.16
C GLU A 357 -27.98 9.00 11.91
N PRO A 358 -28.73 8.62 12.97
CA PRO A 358 -28.48 7.39 13.67
C PRO A 358 -28.88 6.19 12.81
N PHE A 359 -28.42 5.00 13.21
CA PHE A 359 -28.92 3.76 12.62
C PHE A 359 -30.34 3.53 13.16
N THR A 360 -31.37 3.81 12.35
CA THR A 360 -32.77 3.47 12.63
C THR A 360 -33.04 1.99 12.44
#